data_AF-A0A2J8PW95-F1
#
_entry.id   AF-A0A2J8PW95-F1
#
_cell.length_a   1.000
_cell.length_b   1.000
_cell.length_c   1.000
_cell.angle_alpha   90.00
_cell.angle_beta   90.00
_cell.angle_gamma   90.00
#
_symmetry.space_group_name_H-M   'P 1'
#
loop_
_entity.id
_entity.type
_entity.pdbx_description
1 polymer ?
#
loop_
_entity_poly.entity_id
_entity_poly.type
_entity_poly.pdbx_seq_one_letter_code
_entity_poly.pdbx_strand_id
1 'polypeptide(L)'
;MLLLALNCLRPSLSLELVPYTPQITAWDLEGKVTATTFSLEQLRCVFDGLASASDTVWLVVAFSNASRGFQNPETLADIPASPQLLTDGHYMTLPLSLDQLPCDDPMAGSGGTPVLQVGHDHGCHQQPFCNAPLPGPGPYR
;
A
#
# COMPACT_ATOMS: atom_id res chain seq x y z
N MET A 1 31.48 -34.50 6.23
CA MET A 1 31.34 -33.03 6.25
C MET A 1 31.19 -32.57 4.82
N LEU A 2 30.01 -32.08 4.44
CA LEU A 2 29.75 -31.55 3.10
C LEU A 2 29.06 -30.20 3.28
N LEU A 3 29.81 -29.12 3.05
CA LEU A 3 29.28 -27.77 2.96
C LEU A 3 28.66 -27.61 1.57
N LEU A 4 27.34 -27.48 1.49
CA LEU A 4 26.68 -26.87 0.34
C LEU A 4 26.30 -25.44 0.72
N ALA A 5 27.19 -24.51 0.39
CA ALA A 5 26.84 -23.10 0.32
C ALA A 5 26.14 -22.87 -1.02
N LEU A 6 24.81 -22.92 -1.04
CA LEU A 6 24.04 -22.40 -2.16
C LEU A 6 23.86 -20.90 -1.95
N ASN A 7 24.90 -20.15 -2.29
CA ASN A 7 24.80 -18.70 -2.52
C ASN A 7 23.94 -18.47 -3.76
N CYS A 8 22.63 -18.53 -3.60
CA CYS A 8 21.71 -17.82 -4.47
C CYS A 8 21.45 -16.44 -3.87
N LEU A 9 22.48 -15.59 -3.81
CA LEU A 9 22.24 -14.16 -3.86
C LEU A 9 21.60 -13.92 -5.23
N ARG A 10 20.26 -13.85 -5.26
CA ARG A 10 19.60 -13.30 -6.44
C ARG A 10 20.08 -11.86 -6.54
N PRO A 11 20.66 -11.44 -7.67
CA PRO A 11 20.97 -10.05 -7.88
C PRO A 11 19.67 -9.27 -7.68
N SER A 12 19.76 -8.18 -6.92
CA SER A 12 18.70 -7.20 -6.71
C SER A 12 17.85 -7.08 -7.96
N LEU A 13 16.62 -7.61 -7.91
CA LEU A 13 15.62 -7.30 -8.91
C LEU A 13 15.56 -5.77 -8.92
N SER A 14 15.97 -5.16 -10.03
CA SER A 14 15.77 -3.73 -10.24
C SER A 14 14.31 -3.46 -9.91
N LEU A 15 14.04 -2.68 -8.86
CA LEU A 15 12.70 -2.22 -8.57
C LEU A 15 12.27 -1.39 -9.76
N GLU A 16 11.44 -1.97 -10.63
CA GLU A 16 10.84 -1.25 -11.73
C GLU A 16 9.90 -0.22 -11.11
N LEU A 17 10.31 1.05 -11.20
CA LEU A 17 9.48 2.13 -10.70
C LEU A 17 8.27 2.24 -11.61
N VAL A 18 7.12 1.83 -11.09
CA VAL A 18 5.85 2.02 -11.79
C VAL A 18 5.54 3.52 -11.80
N PRO A 19 5.31 4.15 -12.97
CA PRO A 19 5.12 5.59 -13.10
C PRO A 19 3.70 6.01 -12.65
N TYR A 20 3.36 5.70 -11.40
CA TYR A 20 2.09 6.04 -10.78
C TYR A 20 2.33 6.81 -9.49
N THR A 21 1.59 7.90 -9.30
CA THR A 21 1.59 8.66 -8.05
C THR A 21 0.17 8.64 -7.49
N PRO A 22 -0.07 8.01 -6.33
CA PRO A 22 -1.38 8.03 -5.69
C PRO A 22 -1.88 9.46 -5.48
N GLN A 23 -3.15 9.69 -5.83
CA GLN A 23 -3.81 10.99 -5.65
C GLN A 23 -5.02 10.84 -4.75
N ILE A 24 -5.34 11.92 -4.02
CA ILE A 24 -6.64 12.03 -3.35
C ILE A 24 -7.72 12.02 -4.40
N THR A 25 -8.76 11.24 -4.14
CA THR A 25 -9.85 11.02 -5.09
C THR A 25 -10.53 12.31 -5.57
N ALA A 26 -10.77 12.42 -6.88
CA ALA A 26 -11.56 13.52 -7.43
C ALA A 26 -13.07 13.38 -7.14
N TRP A 27 -13.51 12.20 -6.67
CA TRP A 27 -14.90 11.95 -6.33
C TRP A 27 -15.39 12.86 -5.20
N ASP A 28 -16.66 13.28 -5.30
CA ASP A 28 -17.32 14.09 -4.29
C ASP A 28 -17.78 13.19 -3.14
N LEU A 29 -16.92 13.06 -2.14
CA LEU A 29 -17.13 12.21 -0.97
C LEU A 29 -17.03 13.05 0.30
N GLU A 30 -18.05 12.97 1.15
CA GLU A 30 -17.93 13.46 2.51
C GLU A 30 -16.83 12.70 3.26
N GLY A 31 -16.06 13.40 4.08
CA GLY A 31 -14.94 12.78 4.80
C GLY A 31 -13.81 12.26 3.89
N LYS A 32 -13.73 12.72 2.64
CA LYS A 32 -12.65 12.37 1.70
C LYS A 32 -11.24 12.53 2.30
N VAL A 33 -11.05 13.59 3.08
CA VAL A 33 -9.85 13.82 3.89
C VAL A 33 -10.32 14.25 5.26
N THR A 34 -9.81 13.61 6.30
CA THR A 34 -10.02 13.98 7.70
C THR A 34 -8.67 14.15 8.39
N ALA A 35 -8.70 14.40 9.69
CA ALA A 35 -7.48 14.45 10.49
C ALA A 35 -6.73 13.11 10.55
N THR A 36 -7.40 11.98 10.33
CA THR A 36 -6.83 10.63 10.54
C THR A 36 -7.05 9.69 9.36
N THR A 37 -7.74 10.11 8.32
CA THR A 37 -8.07 9.28 7.15
C THR A 37 -8.00 10.09 5.86
N PHE A 38 -7.77 9.41 4.75
CA PHE A 38 -7.95 9.99 3.43
C PHE A 38 -8.33 8.93 2.39
N SER A 39 -9.02 9.34 1.32
CA SER A 39 -9.44 8.46 0.22
C SER A 39 -8.60 8.72 -1.02
N LEU A 40 -7.88 7.70 -1.48
CA LEU A 40 -7.12 7.72 -2.72
C LEU A 40 -7.97 7.22 -3.88
N GLU A 41 -7.63 7.65 -5.10
CA GLU A 41 -8.11 7.00 -6.32
C GLU A 41 -7.65 5.54 -6.35
N GLN A 42 -8.57 4.64 -6.67
CA GLN A 42 -8.20 3.25 -6.89
C GLN A 42 -7.33 3.13 -8.14
N LEU A 43 -6.21 2.42 -7.98
CA LEU A 43 -5.29 2.05 -9.04
C LEU A 43 -6.02 1.24 -10.12
N ARG A 44 -5.88 1.63 -11.39
CA ARG A 44 -6.45 0.89 -12.55
C ARG A 44 -5.39 0.71 -13.62
N CYS A 45 -5.25 -0.52 -14.10
CA CYS A 45 -4.28 -0.92 -15.12
C CYS A 45 -2.81 -0.55 -14.83
N VAL A 46 -2.48 -0.17 -13.59
CA VAL A 46 -1.13 0.25 -13.20
C VAL A 46 -0.18 -0.94 -13.17
N PHE A 47 -0.70 -2.14 -12.90
CA PHE A 47 0.08 -3.38 -12.80
C PHE A 47 -0.15 -4.35 -13.96
N ASP A 48 -0.85 -3.92 -15.03
CA ASP A 48 -1.11 -4.77 -16.18
C ASP A 48 0.20 -5.15 -16.87
N GLY A 49 0.40 -6.45 -17.10
CA GLY A 49 1.67 -7.01 -17.60
C GLY A 49 2.86 -6.95 -16.64
N LEU A 50 2.72 -6.33 -15.46
CA LEU A 50 3.79 -6.23 -14.43
C LEU A 50 3.65 -7.24 -13.30
N ALA A 51 2.42 -7.69 -13.01
CA ALA A 51 2.14 -8.64 -11.93
C ALA A 51 1.09 -9.69 -12.33
N SER A 52 1.15 -10.85 -11.69
CA SER A 52 0.19 -11.94 -11.81
C SER A 52 -1.06 -11.66 -10.97
N ALA A 53 -2.21 -12.24 -11.36
CA ALA A 53 -3.46 -12.13 -10.61
C ALA A 53 -3.36 -12.57 -9.14
N SER A 54 -2.42 -13.49 -8.84
CA SER A 54 -2.16 -13.99 -7.48
C SER A 54 -1.23 -13.10 -6.65
N ASP A 55 -0.60 -12.10 -7.27
CA ASP A 55 0.36 -11.24 -6.58
C ASP A 55 -0.39 -10.28 -5.65
N THR A 56 0.23 -9.98 -4.51
CA THR A 56 -0.32 -9.06 -3.52
C THR A 56 0.32 -7.69 -3.68
N VAL A 57 -0.51 -6.70 -3.96
CA VAL A 57 -0.16 -5.29 -3.95
C VAL A 57 -0.38 -4.75 -2.53
N TRP A 58 0.58 -3.97 -2.05
CA TRP A 58 0.53 -3.35 -0.74
C TRP A 58 0.58 -1.84 -0.86
N LEU A 59 -0.18 -1.14 -0.03
CA LEU A 59 -0.04 0.29 0.13
C LEU A 59 0.99 0.59 1.21
N VAL A 60 2.04 1.33 0.86
CA VAL A 60 2.98 1.91 1.81
C VAL A 60 2.48 3.30 2.19
N VAL A 61 2.37 3.57 3.48
CA VAL A 61 2.06 4.90 3.99
C VAL A 61 3.25 5.37 4.80
N ALA A 62 3.88 6.46 4.37
CA ALA A 62 5.06 7.00 5.04
C ALA A 62 4.90 8.48 5.37
N PHE A 63 5.57 8.94 6.43
CA PHE A 63 5.81 10.36 6.57
C PHE A 63 6.68 10.86 5.41
N SER A 64 6.40 12.07 4.94
CA SER A 64 7.11 12.65 3.79
C SER A 64 8.64 12.64 3.96
N ASN A 65 9.13 12.85 5.18
CA ASN A 65 10.56 12.84 5.51
C ASN A 65 11.18 11.43 5.59
N ALA A 66 10.38 10.39 5.83
CA ALA A 66 10.83 9.00 5.93
C ALA A 66 10.71 8.23 4.60
N SER A 67 9.83 8.68 3.69
CA SER A 67 9.54 8.01 2.40
C SER A 67 10.78 7.66 1.56
N ARG A 68 11.82 8.51 1.57
CA ARG A 68 13.04 8.29 0.77
C ARG A 68 13.91 7.13 1.25
N GLY A 69 13.78 6.75 2.52
CA GLY A 69 14.56 5.68 3.14
C GLY A 69 13.85 4.32 3.09
N PHE A 70 12.63 4.26 2.57
CA PHE A 70 11.86 3.02 2.51
C PHE A 70 12.56 1.97 1.65
N GLN A 71 12.57 0.73 2.13
CA GLN A 71 13.05 -0.44 1.41
C GLN A 71 11.94 -1.49 1.44
N ASN A 72 11.77 -2.22 0.34
CA ASN A 72 10.77 -3.28 0.30
C ASN A 72 11.16 -4.39 1.28
N PRO A 73 10.21 -4.88 2.12
CA PRO A 73 10.46 -6.00 3.01
C PRO A 73 10.77 -7.27 2.21
N GLU A 74 11.70 -8.08 2.69
CA GLU A 74 12.09 -9.35 2.04
C GLU A 74 11.13 -10.50 2.38
N THR A 75 10.47 -10.44 3.54
CA THR A 75 9.52 -11.46 3.99
C THR A 75 8.24 -10.83 4.55
N LEU A 76 7.17 -11.63 4.64
CA LEU A 76 5.90 -11.20 5.25
C LEU A 76 6.05 -10.78 6.72
N ALA A 77 7.04 -11.33 7.43
CA ALA A 77 7.31 -10.99 8.82
C ALA A 77 7.99 -9.61 8.98
N ASP A 78 8.63 -9.12 7.91
CA ASP A 78 9.33 -7.82 7.90
C ASP A 78 8.41 -6.68 7.47
N ILE A 79 7.17 -6.97 7.10
CA ILE A 79 6.19 -5.95 6.69
C ILE A 79 5.86 -5.07 7.91
N PRO A 80 6.13 -3.75 7.85
CA PRO A 80 5.93 -2.86 8.99
C PRO A 80 4.45 -2.65 9.28
N ALA A 81 4.04 -2.88 10.53
CA ALA A 81 2.67 -2.70 11.00
C ALA A 81 2.37 -1.23 11.34
N SER A 82 1.09 -0.87 11.41
CA SER A 82 0.67 0.53 11.63
C SER A 82 1.29 1.25 12.83
N PRO A 83 1.57 0.61 14.00
CA PRO A 83 2.24 1.30 15.10
C PRO A 83 3.66 1.74 14.76
N GLN A 84 4.33 1.07 13.81
CA GLN A 84 5.68 1.41 13.36
C GLN A 84 5.73 2.68 12.52
N LEU A 85 4.58 3.25 12.12
CA LEU A 85 4.57 4.58 11.51
C LEU A 85 5.25 5.62 12.42
N LEU A 86 5.06 5.53 13.74
CA LEU A 86 5.64 6.48 14.70
C LEU A 86 7.11 6.20 15.04
N THR A 87 7.61 4.97 14.81
CA THR A 87 8.99 4.58 15.12
C THR A 87 9.88 4.61 13.88
N ASP A 88 9.40 4.01 12.79
CA ASP A 88 10.17 3.75 11.56
C ASP A 88 9.77 4.73 10.45
N GLY A 89 8.72 5.52 10.68
CA GLY A 89 8.24 6.57 9.79
C GLY A 89 7.36 6.07 8.64
N HIS A 90 7.06 4.77 8.61
CA HIS A 90 6.25 4.15 7.57
C HIS A 90 5.61 2.85 8.07
N TYR A 91 4.56 2.43 7.39
CA TYR A 91 3.96 1.11 7.54
C TYR A 91 3.35 0.64 6.21
N MET A 92 2.97 -0.62 6.16
CA MET A 92 2.32 -1.23 4.99
C MET A 92 0.94 -1.78 5.38
N THR A 93 -0.04 -1.55 4.51
CA THR A 93 -1.43 -1.95 4.73
C THR A 93 -2.13 -2.23 3.40
N LEU A 94 -3.41 -2.59 3.48
CA LEU A 94 -4.28 -2.88 2.34
C LEU A 94 -3.63 -3.91 1.39
N PRO A 95 -3.43 -5.17 1.83
CA PRO A 95 -3.05 -6.23 0.91
C PRO A 95 -4.18 -6.46 -0.08
N LEU A 96 -3.93 -6.16 -1.35
CA LEU A 96 -4.89 -6.26 -2.43
C LEU A 96 -4.39 -7.25 -3.49
N SER A 97 -5.28 -8.11 -3.97
CA SER A 97 -5.04 -8.89 -5.19
C SER A 97 -5.43 -8.08 -6.43
N LEU A 98 -4.87 -8.41 -7.60
CA LEU A 98 -5.11 -7.61 -8.81
C LEU A 98 -6.57 -7.64 -9.31
N ASP A 99 -7.33 -8.68 -8.97
CA ASP A 99 -8.77 -8.74 -9.24
C ASP A 99 -9.57 -7.67 -8.48
N GLN A 100 -9.03 -7.15 -7.37
CA GLN A 100 -9.58 -6.03 -6.61
C GLN A 100 -9.18 -4.66 -7.19
N LEU A 101 -8.31 -4.64 -8.21
CA LEU A 101 -7.83 -3.45 -8.91
C LEU A 101 -8.17 -3.54 -10.42
N PRO A 102 -9.46 -3.63 -10.78
CA PRO A 102 -9.87 -3.89 -12.15
C PRO A 102 -9.54 -2.73 -13.09
N CYS A 103 -9.33 -3.08 -14.36
CA CYS A 103 -9.11 -2.13 -15.44
C CYS A 103 -10.38 -1.43 -15.96
N ASP A 104 -11.56 -1.97 -15.65
CA ASP A 104 -12.82 -1.52 -16.22
C ASP A 104 -13.13 -0.05 -15.88
N ASP A 105 -14.12 0.56 -16.54
CA ASP A 105 -14.60 1.89 -16.13
C ASP A 105 -15.37 1.75 -14.80
N PRO A 106 -15.00 2.48 -13.72
CA PRO A 106 -15.74 2.45 -12.47
C PRO A 106 -17.22 2.82 -12.60
N MET A 107 -17.59 3.60 -13.63
CA MET A 107 -18.97 4.01 -13.91
C MET A 107 -19.78 2.96 -14.69
N ALA A 108 -19.13 1.92 -15.23
CA ALA A 108 -19.79 0.91 -16.06
C ALA A 108 -20.37 -0.27 -15.26
N GLY A 109 -20.26 -0.28 -13.93
CA GLY A 109 -20.78 -1.34 -13.05
C GLY A 109 -21.65 -0.83 -11.89
N SER A 110 -22.37 -1.73 -11.22
CA SER A 110 -23.14 -1.39 -9.99
C SER A 110 -22.29 -1.38 -8.71
N GLY A 111 -20.97 -1.29 -8.86
CA GLY A 111 -20.02 -1.30 -7.75
C GLY A 111 -19.99 0.05 -7.02
N GLY A 112 -19.62 0.05 -5.74
CA GLY A 112 -19.43 1.27 -4.96
C GLY A 112 -18.30 2.16 -5.50
N THR A 113 -18.10 3.31 -4.86
CA THR A 113 -17.08 4.28 -5.29
C THR A 113 -15.67 3.66 -5.30
N PRO A 114 -14.91 3.74 -6.40
CA PRO A 114 -13.62 3.07 -6.58
C PRO A 114 -12.48 3.81 -5.86
N VAL A 115 -12.44 3.70 -4.53
CA VAL A 115 -11.43 4.40 -3.71
C VAL A 115 -10.68 3.45 -2.80
N LEU A 116 -9.42 3.79 -2.52
CA LEU A 116 -8.61 3.15 -1.49
C LEU A 116 -8.60 4.06 -0.26
N GLN A 117 -9.30 3.66 0.79
CA GLN A 117 -9.38 4.46 2.02
C GLN A 117 -8.22 4.11 2.95
N VAL A 118 -7.43 5.10 3.33
CA VAL A 118 -6.35 4.99 4.31
C VAL A 118 -6.88 5.38 5.69
N GLY A 119 -6.58 4.57 6.69
CA GLY A 119 -6.95 4.78 8.09
C GLY A 119 -8.37 4.40 8.46
N HIS A 120 -9.07 3.59 7.66
CA HIS A 120 -10.48 3.29 7.84
C HIS A 120 -10.78 2.33 9.02
N ASP A 121 -9.80 1.55 9.47
CA ASP A 121 -10.03 0.47 10.43
C ASP A 121 -9.92 0.97 11.89
N HIS A 122 -10.95 1.65 12.38
CA HIS A 122 -10.95 2.27 13.72
C HIS A 122 -10.79 1.29 14.90
N GLY A 123 -11.15 0.02 14.74
CA GLY A 123 -11.01 -1.01 15.78
C GLY A 123 -9.72 -1.84 15.67
N CYS A 124 -8.84 -1.46 14.74
CA CYS A 124 -7.68 -2.26 14.39
C CYS A 124 -6.48 -1.83 15.26
N HIS A 125 -6.11 -2.71 16.16
CA HIS A 125 -5.04 -2.54 17.13
C HIS A 125 -4.15 -3.79 17.11
N GLN A 126 -2.90 -3.63 16.69
CA GLN A 126 -1.86 -4.65 16.73
C GLN A 126 -2.07 -5.89 15.82
N GLN A 127 -3.09 -5.92 14.96
CA GLN A 127 -3.17 -6.93 13.91
C GLN A 127 -2.12 -6.66 12.81
N PRO A 128 -1.59 -7.71 12.16
CA PRO A 128 -0.79 -7.53 10.95
C PRO A 128 -1.56 -6.75 9.88
N PHE A 129 -0.88 -5.89 9.13
CA PHE A 129 -1.40 -5.24 7.91
C PHE A 129 -2.56 -4.26 8.12
N CYS A 130 -2.82 -3.94 9.38
CA CYS A 130 -3.89 -3.09 9.87
C CYS A 130 -3.94 -1.70 9.18
N ASN A 131 -5.11 -1.30 8.69
CA ASN A 131 -5.33 0.04 8.13
C ASN A 131 -5.83 1.03 9.21
N ALA A 132 -5.08 1.13 10.31
CA ALA A 132 -5.44 1.94 11.48
C ALA A 132 -5.47 3.45 11.15
N PRO A 133 -6.32 4.24 11.84
CA PRO A 133 -6.35 5.69 11.69
C PRO A 133 -4.97 6.33 11.86
N LEU A 134 -4.67 7.29 10.98
CA LEU A 134 -3.41 8.02 11.01
C LEU A 134 -3.32 8.90 12.26
N PRO A 135 -2.11 9.12 12.81
CA PRO A 135 -1.92 9.88 14.05
C PRO A 135 -2.21 11.38 13.92
N GLY A 136 -2.36 11.90 12.70
CA GLY A 136 -2.63 13.31 12.43
C GLY A 136 -2.69 13.61 10.92
N PRO A 137 -2.80 14.89 10.53
CA PRO A 137 -3.08 15.28 9.14
C PRO A 137 -1.89 15.14 8.18
N GLY A 138 -0.70 14.75 8.66
CA GLY A 138 0.50 14.53 7.82
C GLY A 138 1.50 15.68 7.85
N PRO A 139 2.39 15.80 6.84
CA PRO A 139 2.24 15.28 5.48
C PRO A 139 2.71 13.83 5.27
N TYR A 140 1.93 13.07 4.49
CA TYR A 140 2.22 11.69 4.09
C TYR A 140 2.62 11.59 2.62
N ARG A 141 3.29 10.49 2.26
CA ARG A 141 3.63 10.09 0.89
C ARG A 141 3.32 8.62 0.68
#